data_AF-A0A2N2FIU4-F1
#
_entry.id   AF-A0A2N2FIU4-F1
#
_cell.length_a   1.000
_cell.length_b   1.000
_cell.length_c   1.000
_cell.angle_alpha   90.00
_cell.angle_beta   90.00
_cell.angle_gamma   90.00
#
_symmetry.space_group_name_H-M   'P 1'
#
loop_
_entity.id
_entity.type
_entity.pdbx_description
1 polymer ?
#
loop_
_entity_poly.entity_id
_entity_poly.type
_entity_poly.pdbx_seq_one_letter_code
_entity_poly.pdbx_strand_id
1 'polypeptide(L)'
;MTTLMLTLAVLGHLLLAAHALRRGEWALCAALVALPLLLLTRRGAARLIAACVLVLGALLWVDAGLGFVRLRLALGQDWLRLALILASLTLLSLGVGLWLLGQRAQMLFSRGRAQEIPQAVAFGLTAGLLYMARSKASVPLLLADRFLPGSGWLEMLALSLYAAWLVGAFLDPERHKKLRPCVWALFSAVFFGQLVLGLLGLQDFLMTGRLHLPVPALIAAGPIFRGSGLFMAILFSATVLFVGPAWCSHLCYIGAWDDACSRLGPNRPEPLPARWTLCGRATTLALTCGGALALRLLGVETLTAVWLAAGFGLVGVGVMLLVSRRLGVMAHCTAFCPIGLLGNLLGRLIPWRVRIDRDTCTRCRSCSRACRYSALSAADIEAGTPALSCTLCGDCIGACPHDSMHYHFPGLSNAAARATFLTLIATLSATFLGVARL
;
A
#
# COMPACT_ATOMS: atom_id res chain seq x y z
N MET A 1 15.57 -3.18 37.26
CA MET A 1 14.21 -2.74 36.85
C MET A 1 13.95 -2.90 35.35
N THR A 2 14.83 -2.44 34.46
CA THR A 2 14.63 -2.53 33.00
C THR A 2 14.48 -3.97 32.47
N THR A 3 15.36 -4.89 32.89
CA THR A 3 15.30 -6.30 32.47
C THR A 3 14.01 -6.98 32.91
N LEU A 4 13.54 -6.66 34.13
CA LEU A 4 12.26 -7.12 34.64
C LEU A 4 11.11 -6.65 33.75
N MET A 5 11.06 -5.35 33.41
CA MET A 5 9.99 -4.81 32.55
C MET A 5 9.98 -5.41 31.15
N LEU A 6 11.15 -5.68 30.55
CA LEU A 6 11.24 -6.39 29.27
C LEU A 6 10.76 -7.84 29.39
N THR A 7 11.10 -8.52 30.48
CA THR A 7 10.63 -9.89 30.76
C THR A 7 9.11 -9.91 30.91
N LEU A 8 8.54 -8.94 31.63
CA LEU A 8 7.10 -8.79 31.76
C LEU A 8 6.42 -8.43 30.43
N ALA A 9 7.10 -7.69 29.54
CA ALA A 9 6.58 -7.41 28.21
C ALA A 9 6.48 -8.67 27.36
N VAL A 10 7.53 -9.50 27.36
CA VAL A 10 7.51 -10.81 26.69
C VAL A 10 6.43 -11.70 27.30
N LEU A 11 6.35 -11.78 28.63
CA LEU A 11 5.34 -12.57 29.33
C LEU A 11 3.92 -12.14 28.97
N GLY A 12 3.64 -10.83 28.91
CA GLY A 12 2.33 -10.31 28.49
C GLY A 12 1.93 -10.77 27.08
N HIS A 13 2.87 -10.79 26.12
CA HIS A 13 2.62 -11.31 24.78
C HIS A 13 2.39 -12.82 24.77
N LEU A 14 3.18 -13.59 25.55
CA LEU A 14 3.01 -15.03 25.66
C LEU A 14 1.66 -15.42 26.29
N LEU A 15 1.17 -14.64 27.25
CA LEU A 15 -0.15 -14.85 27.85
C LEU A 15 -1.28 -14.58 26.85
N LEU A 16 -1.16 -13.53 26.03
CA LEU A 16 -2.08 -13.30 24.91
C LEU A 16 -2.02 -14.44 23.89
N ALA A 17 -0.82 -14.94 23.59
CA ALA A 17 -0.62 -16.07 22.69
C ALA A 17 -1.28 -17.34 23.22
N ALA A 18 -1.14 -17.64 24.52
CA ALA A 18 -1.81 -18.76 25.18
C ALA A 18 -3.34 -18.63 25.13
N HIS A 19 -3.88 -17.42 25.25
CA HIS A 19 -5.31 -17.18 25.09
C HIS A 19 -5.78 -17.44 23.65
N ALA A 20 -5.02 -16.98 22.65
CA ALA A 20 -5.30 -17.26 21.24
C ALA A 20 -5.27 -18.77 20.95
N LEU A 21 -4.28 -19.48 21.50
CA LEU A 21 -4.17 -20.93 21.37
C LEU A 21 -5.37 -21.66 21.96
N ARG A 22 -5.85 -21.22 23.13
CA ARG A 22 -7.06 -21.78 23.77
C ARG A 22 -8.32 -21.59 22.91
N ARG A 23 -8.37 -20.55 22.09
CA ARG A 23 -9.47 -20.30 21.13
C ARG A 23 -9.32 -21.10 19.82
N GLY A 24 -8.28 -21.92 19.68
CA GLY A 24 -7.97 -22.65 18.44
C GLY A 24 -7.27 -21.79 17.38
N GLU A 25 -6.88 -20.55 17.71
CA GLU A 25 -6.25 -19.62 16.76
C GLU A 25 -4.73 -19.79 16.76
N TRP A 26 -4.25 -20.94 16.26
CA TRP A 26 -2.83 -21.32 16.27
C TRP A 26 -1.91 -20.28 15.60
N ALA A 27 -2.35 -19.68 14.50
CA ALA A 27 -1.57 -18.70 13.75
C ALA A 27 -1.48 -17.35 14.47
N LEU A 28 -2.55 -16.94 15.18
CA LEU A 28 -2.52 -15.75 16.03
C LEU A 28 -1.58 -15.97 17.24
N CYS A 29 -1.61 -17.17 17.83
CA CYS A 29 -0.65 -17.57 18.85
C CYS A 29 0.79 -17.42 18.34
N ALA A 30 1.11 -18.00 17.18
CA ALA A 30 2.43 -17.89 16.58
C ALA A 30 2.84 -16.42 16.29
N ALA A 31 1.91 -15.61 15.78
CA ALA A 31 2.14 -14.18 15.56
C ALA A 31 2.46 -13.44 16.86
N LEU A 32 1.72 -13.70 17.94
CA LEU A 32 1.91 -13.09 19.26
C LEU A 32 3.19 -13.56 19.95
N VAL A 33 3.66 -14.79 19.70
CA VAL A 33 4.97 -15.29 20.14
C VAL A 33 6.11 -14.60 19.39
N ALA A 34 5.96 -14.38 18.08
CA ALA A 34 6.98 -13.75 17.24
C ALA A 34 7.14 -12.25 17.51
N LEU A 35 6.05 -11.54 17.80
CA LEU A 35 6.03 -10.08 17.94
C LEU A 35 7.00 -9.52 19.00
N PRO A 36 7.11 -10.06 20.24
CA PRO A 36 8.07 -9.56 21.22
C PRO A 36 9.54 -9.79 20.82
N LEU A 37 9.85 -10.69 19.87
CA LEU A 37 11.22 -10.85 19.34
C LEU A 37 11.71 -9.58 18.62
N LEU A 38 10.80 -8.75 18.10
CA LEU A 38 11.13 -7.47 17.49
C LEU A 38 11.81 -6.52 18.48
N LEU A 39 11.59 -6.67 19.78
CA LEU A 39 12.24 -5.87 20.81
C LEU A 39 13.76 -6.08 20.83
N LEU A 40 14.27 -7.22 20.35
CA LEU A 40 15.70 -7.49 20.21
C LEU A 40 16.38 -6.54 19.23
N THR A 41 15.63 -5.99 18.26
CA THR A 41 16.17 -5.05 17.26
C THR A 41 16.54 -3.69 17.84
N ARG A 42 16.04 -3.37 19.04
CA ARG A 42 16.17 -2.06 19.72
C ARG A 42 15.67 -0.86 18.89
N ARG A 43 14.76 -1.11 17.94
CA ARG A 43 14.13 -0.06 17.12
C ARG A 43 12.95 0.59 17.83
N GLY A 44 12.79 1.89 17.67
CA GLY A 44 11.67 2.65 18.23
C GLY A 44 10.31 2.14 17.77
N ALA A 45 10.18 1.76 16.49
CA ALA A 45 8.94 1.22 15.95
C ALA A 45 8.53 -0.12 16.61
N ALA A 46 9.50 -1.01 16.88
CA ALA A 46 9.23 -2.29 17.53
C ALA A 46 8.66 -2.12 18.94
N ARG A 47 9.18 -1.12 19.68
CA ARG A 47 8.65 -0.71 20.99
C ARG A 47 7.21 -0.24 20.89
N LEU A 48 6.89 0.65 19.93
CA LEU A 48 5.53 1.16 19.75
C LEU A 48 4.54 0.06 19.33
N ILE A 49 4.95 -0.85 18.45
CA ILE A 49 4.14 -1.99 18.01
C ILE A 49 3.85 -2.92 19.19
N ALA A 50 4.86 -3.33 19.95
CA ALA A 50 4.70 -4.17 21.13
C ALA A 50 3.84 -3.51 22.22
N ALA A 51 4.02 -2.20 22.44
CA ALA A 51 3.20 -1.43 23.36
C ALA A 51 1.72 -1.44 22.93
N CYS A 52 1.45 -1.19 21.65
CA CYS A 52 0.10 -1.17 21.10
C CYS A 52 -0.60 -2.54 21.26
N VAL A 53 0.10 -3.64 20.96
CA VAL A 53 -0.44 -4.99 21.12
C VAL A 53 -0.77 -5.29 22.59
N LEU A 54 0.07 -4.90 23.54
CA LEU A 54 -0.22 -5.09 24.97
C LEU A 54 -1.38 -4.24 25.47
N VAL A 55 -1.51 -3.00 25.00
CA VAL A 55 -2.63 -2.12 25.35
C VAL A 55 -3.95 -2.65 24.78
N LEU A 56 -3.95 -3.09 23.52
CA LEU A 56 -5.13 -3.75 22.92
C LEU A 56 -5.44 -5.08 23.60
N GLY A 57 -4.40 -5.83 23.99
CA GLY A 57 -4.52 -7.05 24.77
C GLY A 57 -5.18 -6.83 26.13
N ALA A 58 -4.92 -5.70 26.79
CA ALA A 58 -5.60 -5.32 28.02
C ALA A 58 -7.12 -5.17 27.81
N LEU A 59 -7.55 -4.56 26.69
CA LEU A 59 -8.97 -4.47 26.36
C LEU A 59 -9.59 -5.86 26.12
N LEU A 60 -8.84 -6.76 25.48
CA LEU A 60 -9.27 -8.14 25.28
C LEU A 60 -9.41 -8.90 26.60
N TRP A 61 -8.52 -8.67 27.57
CA TRP A 61 -8.65 -9.25 28.91
C TRP A 61 -9.88 -8.75 29.66
N VAL A 62 -10.23 -7.46 29.51
CA VAL A 62 -11.46 -6.89 30.08
C VAL A 62 -12.69 -7.54 29.46
N ASP A 63 -12.76 -7.62 28.12
CA ASP A 63 -13.89 -8.22 27.41
C ASP A 63 -14.07 -9.70 27.78
N ALA A 64 -12.99 -10.49 27.72
CA ALA A 64 -13.01 -11.89 28.14
C ALA A 64 -13.39 -12.05 29.63
N GLY A 65 -12.90 -11.15 30.49
CA GLY A 65 -13.23 -11.11 31.91
C GLY A 65 -14.70 -10.89 32.17
N LEU A 66 -15.30 -9.88 31.55
CA LEU A 66 -16.73 -9.60 31.66
C LEU A 66 -17.57 -10.76 31.13
N GLY A 67 -17.17 -11.35 29.99
CA GLY A 67 -17.85 -12.50 29.41
C GLY A 67 -17.87 -13.71 30.34
N PHE A 68 -16.71 -14.12 30.85
CA PHE A 68 -16.63 -15.30 31.73
C PHE A 68 -17.26 -15.07 33.11
N VAL A 69 -17.17 -13.87 33.67
CA VAL A 69 -17.83 -13.54 34.95
C VAL A 69 -19.34 -13.59 34.79
N ARG A 70 -19.91 -13.00 33.73
CA ARG A 70 -21.34 -13.07 33.43
C ARG A 70 -21.82 -14.52 33.27
N LEU A 71 -21.05 -15.35 32.58
CA LEU A 71 -21.36 -16.77 32.42
C LEU A 71 -21.37 -17.52 33.76
N ARG A 72 -20.38 -17.28 34.64
CA ARG A 72 -20.32 -17.94 35.94
C ARG A 72 -21.43 -17.49 36.89
N LEU A 73 -21.76 -16.20 36.88
CA LEU A 73 -22.91 -15.67 37.63
C LEU A 73 -24.22 -16.33 37.18
N ALA A 74 -24.43 -16.48 35.87
CA ALA A 74 -25.61 -17.16 35.32
C ALA A 74 -25.69 -18.64 35.71
N LEU A 75 -24.54 -19.30 35.91
CA LEU A 75 -24.45 -20.70 36.32
C LEU A 75 -24.37 -20.89 37.85
N GLY A 76 -24.46 -19.82 38.64
CA GLY A 76 -24.34 -19.89 40.11
C GLY A 76 -22.96 -20.34 40.62
N GLN A 77 -21.91 -20.17 39.83
CA GLN A 77 -20.54 -20.60 40.17
C GLN A 77 -19.73 -19.45 40.78
N ASP A 78 -18.71 -19.79 41.59
CA ASP A 78 -17.75 -18.80 42.11
C ASP A 78 -16.98 -18.12 40.96
N TRP A 79 -17.01 -16.78 40.95
CA TRP A 79 -16.43 -15.93 39.92
C TRP A 79 -15.26 -15.09 40.42
N LEU A 80 -15.08 -14.96 41.75
CA LEU A 80 -14.15 -13.98 42.34
C LEU A 80 -12.70 -14.26 41.93
N ARG A 81 -12.27 -15.52 42.06
CA ARG A 81 -10.91 -15.94 41.68
C ARG A 81 -10.61 -15.65 40.21
N LEU A 82 -11.57 -15.91 39.32
CA LEU A 82 -11.41 -15.67 37.88
C LEU A 82 -11.30 -14.18 37.58
N ALA A 83 -12.16 -13.36 38.19
CA ALA A 83 -12.14 -11.91 38.03
C ALA A 83 -10.80 -11.31 38.47
N LEU A 84 -10.27 -11.74 39.62
CA LEU A 84 -8.96 -11.30 40.12
C LEU A 84 -7.81 -11.66 39.18
N ILE A 85 -7.83 -12.88 38.61
CA ILE A 85 -6.81 -13.31 37.63
C ILE A 85 -6.86 -12.40 36.39
N LEU A 86 -8.03 -12.22 35.78
CA LEU A 86 -8.15 -11.44 34.55
C LEU A 86 -7.91 -9.95 34.75
N ALA A 87 -8.29 -9.40 35.91
CA ALA A 87 -7.93 -8.04 36.31
C ALA A 87 -6.40 -7.88 36.46
N SER A 88 -5.73 -8.86 37.06
CA SER A 88 -4.27 -8.86 37.18
C SER A 88 -3.57 -8.91 35.82
N LEU A 89 -4.07 -9.73 34.89
CA LEU A 89 -3.57 -9.79 33.50
C LEU A 89 -3.78 -8.48 32.74
N THR A 90 -4.93 -7.83 32.96
CA THR A 90 -5.25 -6.52 32.40
C THR A 90 -4.25 -5.47 32.88
N LEU A 91 -4.04 -5.39 34.21
CA LEU A 91 -3.10 -4.45 34.82
C LEU A 91 -1.66 -4.70 34.39
N LEU A 92 -1.23 -5.96 34.28
CA LEU A 92 0.08 -6.33 33.77
C LEU A 92 0.27 -5.83 32.33
N SER A 93 -0.67 -6.17 31.45
CA SER A 93 -0.59 -5.84 30.02
C SER A 93 -0.60 -4.31 29.82
N LEU A 94 -1.52 -3.61 30.49
CA LEU A 94 -1.62 -2.15 30.43
C LEU A 94 -0.38 -1.48 31.03
N GLY A 95 0.05 -1.89 32.23
CA GLY A 95 1.17 -1.29 32.93
C GLY A 95 2.48 -1.41 32.15
N VAL A 96 2.75 -2.59 31.58
CA VAL A 96 3.96 -2.80 30.77
C VAL A 96 3.84 -2.12 29.39
N GLY A 97 2.65 -2.11 28.78
CA GLY A 97 2.38 -1.37 27.56
C GLY A 97 2.66 0.14 27.73
N LEU A 98 2.15 0.74 28.81
CA LEU A 98 2.41 2.14 29.15
C LEU A 98 3.88 2.40 29.48
N TRP A 99 4.56 1.47 30.16
CA TRP A 99 6.01 1.58 30.39
C TRP A 99 6.81 1.63 29.09
N LEU A 100 6.44 0.82 28.09
CA LEU A 100 7.06 0.85 26.76
C LEU A 100 6.84 2.18 26.04
N LEU A 101 5.78 2.94 26.36
CA LEU A 101 5.56 4.29 25.83
C LEU A 101 6.39 5.36 26.55
N GLY A 102 6.81 5.09 27.79
CA GLY A 102 7.54 6.01 28.65
C GLY A 102 8.98 6.31 28.22
N GLN A 103 9.54 7.39 28.79
CA GLN A 103 10.87 7.91 28.44
C GLN A 103 12.00 6.90 28.63
N ARG A 104 11.95 6.08 29.70
CA ARG A 104 12.98 5.05 29.96
C ARG A 104 13.06 4.03 28.82
N ALA A 105 11.91 3.60 28.29
CA ALA A 105 11.87 2.71 27.14
C ALA A 105 12.34 3.43 25.87
N GLN A 106 11.96 4.69 25.65
CA GLN A 106 12.44 5.47 24.50
C GLN A 106 13.96 5.53 24.41
N MET A 107 14.66 5.69 25.55
CA MET A 107 16.13 5.67 25.58
C MET A 107 16.71 4.30 25.21
N LEU A 108 16.05 3.20 25.60
CA LEU A 108 16.49 1.84 25.30
C LEU A 108 16.26 1.42 23.84
N PHE A 109 15.28 2.02 23.18
CA PHE A 109 14.87 1.73 21.80
C PHE A 109 15.14 2.94 20.89
N SER A 110 16.37 3.44 20.92
CA SER A 110 16.76 4.67 20.24
C SER A 110 16.98 4.53 18.72
N ARG A 111 17.12 3.29 18.21
CA ARG A 111 17.40 3.06 16.78
C ARG A 111 16.21 3.47 15.92
N GLY A 112 16.45 4.32 14.93
CA GLY A 112 15.42 4.76 13.99
C GLY A 112 14.34 5.65 14.62
N ARG A 113 14.65 6.35 15.73
CA ARG A 113 13.68 7.18 16.47
C ARG A 113 12.94 8.19 15.59
N ALA A 114 13.60 8.83 14.63
CA ALA A 114 12.96 9.78 13.72
C ALA A 114 11.86 9.16 12.84
N GLN A 115 11.86 7.83 12.67
CA GLN A 115 10.96 7.09 11.78
C GLN A 115 9.95 6.24 12.57
N GLU A 116 10.06 6.19 13.91
CA GLU A 116 9.33 5.21 14.72
C GLU A 116 7.81 5.33 14.60
N ILE A 117 7.30 6.58 14.57
CA ILE A 117 5.86 6.85 14.46
C ILE A 117 5.33 6.46 13.07
N PRO A 118 5.86 6.96 11.94
CA PRO A 118 5.41 6.53 10.61
C PRO A 118 5.42 5.01 10.41
N GLN A 119 6.47 4.32 10.89
CA GLN A 119 6.57 2.87 10.78
C GLN A 119 5.51 2.14 11.61
N ALA A 120 5.30 2.55 12.86
CA ALA A 120 4.28 1.96 13.72
C ALA A 120 2.85 2.23 13.21
N VAL A 121 2.61 3.43 12.66
CA VAL A 121 1.32 3.77 12.04
C VAL A 121 1.08 2.91 10.79
N ALA A 122 2.08 2.73 9.92
CA ALA A 122 1.95 1.85 8.75
C ALA A 122 1.64 0.39 9.15
N PHE A 123 2.31 -0.11 10.19
CA PHE A 123 2.01 -1.43 10.76
C PHE A 123 0.55 -1.51 11.21
N GLY A 124 0.10 -0.57 12.06
CA GLY A 124 -1.24 -0.57 12.62
C GLY A 124 -2.34 -0.41 11.58
N LEU A 125 -2.16 0.50 10.61
CA LEU A 125 -3.12 0.70 9.52
C LEU A 125 -3.21 -0.54 8.62
N THR A 126 -2.08 -1.17 8.28
CA THR A 126 -2.07 -2.39 7.46
C THR A 126 -2.76 -3.54 8.20
N ALA A 127 -2.40 -3.78 9.46
CA ALA A 127 -3.03 -4.80 10.30
C ALA A 127 -4.54 -4.56 10.43
N GLY A 128 -4.95 -3.32 10.69
CA GLY A 128 -6.36 -2.95 10.84
C GLY A 128 -7.17 -3.10 9.54
N LEU A 129 -6.62 -2.67 8.40
CA LEU A 129 -7.28 -2.82 7.10
C LEU A 129 -7.41 -4.29 6.71
N LEU A 130 -6.37 -5.10 6.89
CA LEU A 130 -6.42 -6.53 6.60
C LEU A 130 -7.36 -7.28 7.56
N TYR A 131 -7.36 -6.93 8.85
CA TYR A 131 -8.32 -7.47 9.81
C TYR A 131 -9.77 -7.12 9.43
N MET A 132 -10.04 -5.87 9.07
CA MET A 132 -11.36 -5.44 8.63
C MET A 132 -11.79 -6.14 7.34
N ALA A 133 -10.87 -6.29 6.38
CA ALA A 133 -11.12 -7.03 5.16
C ALA A 133 -11.48 -8.49 5.47
N ARG A 134 -10.68 -9.16 6.28
CA ARG A 134 -10.87 -10.56 6.70
C ARG A 134 -12.19 -10.77 7.45
N SER A 135 -12.56 -9.87 8.37
CA SER A 135 -13.77 -10.01 9.21
C SER A 135 -15.08 -9.71 8.48
N LYS A 136 -15.06 -8.88 7.43
CA LYS A 136 -16.27 -8.52 6.67
C LYS A 136 -16.48 -9.37 5.42
N ALA A 137 -15.48 -10.13 4.98
CA ALA A 137 -15.60 -10.92 3.79
C ALA A 137 -16.29 -12.26 4.07
N SER A 138 -17.20 -12.65 3.17
CA SER A 138 -17.84 -13.97 3.18
C SER A 138 -16.93 -15.10 2.67
N VAL A 139 -15.73 -14.75 2.18
CA VAL A 139 -14.77 -15.67 1.58
C VAL A 139 -13.36 -15.36 2.09
N PRO A 140 -12.46 -16.34 2.18
CA PRO A 140 -11.08 -16.13 2.63
C PRO A 140 -10.35 -15.16 1.67
N LEU A 141 -10.21 -13.91 2.11
CA LEU A 141 -9.54 -12.87 1.32
C LEU A 141 -8.03 -12.99 1.32
N LEU A 142 -7.47 -13.40 2.46
CA LEU A 142 -6.03 -13.62 2.61
C LEU A 142 -5.66 -14.93 1.96
N LEU A 143 -4.63 -14.91 1.13
CA LEU A 143 -4.24 -16.08 0.34
C LEU A 143 -3.83 -17.24 1.25
N ALA A 144 -3.14 -16.95 2.35
CA ALA A 144 -2.69 -17.97 3.30
C ALA A 144 -3.88 -18.73 3.92
N ASP A 145 -4.99 -18.03 4.24
CA ASP A 145 -6.20 -18.64 4.80
C ASP A 145 -6.84 -19.66 3.83
N ARG A 146 -6.57 -19.59 2.52
CA ARG A 146 -7.05 -20.58 1.53
C ARG A 146 -6.28 -21.89 1.58
N PHE A 147 -4.95 -21.81 1.73
CA PHE A 147 -4.08 -22.99 1.77
C PHE A 147 -4.04 -23.65 3.14
N LEU A 148 -4.05 -22.85 4.21
CA LEU A 148 -4.00 -23.34 5.57
C LEU A 148 -4.94 -22.50 6.46
N PRO A 149 -6.11 -23.03 6.84
CA PRO A 149 -7.11 -22.28 7.58
C PRO A 149 -6.56 -21.64 8.86
N GLY A 150 -6.82 -20.34 9.02
CA GLY A 150 -6.37 -19.54 10.16
C GLY A 150 -4.99 -18.91 9.97
N SER A 151 -4.18 -19.36 8.99
CA SER A 151 -2.83 -18.83 8.75
C SER A 151 -2.79 -17.37 8.29
N GLY A 152 -3.93 -16.78 7.92
CA GLY A 152 -4.05 -15.37 7.56
C GLY A 152 -3.52 -14.41 8.63
N TRP A 153 -3.54 -14.79 9.90
CA TRP A 153 -2.90 -14.00 10.97
C TRP A 153 -1.38 -13.82 10.78
N LEU A 154 -0.69 -14.84 10.26
CA LEU A 154 0.75 -14.77 9.96
C LEU A 154 1.01 -13.91 8.72
N GLU A 155 0.17 -14.04 7.68
CA GLU A 155 0.23 -13.19 6.50
C GLU A 155 0.02 -11.71 6.87
N MET A 156 -0.98 -11.42 7.71
CA MET A 156 -1.23 -10.09 8.25
C MET A 156 -0.02 -9.52 8.99
N LEU A 157 0.59 -10.30 9.87
CA LEU A 157 1.79 -9.88 10.58
C LEU A 157 2.93 -9.58 9.60
N ALA A 158 3.19 -10.47 8.64
CA ALA A 158 4.25 -10.32 7.65
C ALA A 158 4.07 -9.05 6.80
N LEU A 159 2.86 -8.80 6.30
CA LEU A 159 2.55 -7.62 5.49
C LEU A 159 2.59 -6.32 6.30
N SER A 160 2.18 -6.37 7.57
CA SER A 160 2.24 -5.20 8.46
C SER A 160 3.70 -4.83 8.80
N LEU A 161 4.56 -5.83 9.01
CA LEU A 161 6.00 -5.64 9.18
C LEU A 161 6.66 -5.15 7.88
N TYR A 162 6.24 -5.68 6.74
CA TYR A 162 6.68 -5.22 5.42
C TYR A 162 6.33 -3.74 5.21
N ALA A 163 5.11 -3.31 5.52
CA ALA A 163 4.71 -1.90 5.42
C ALA A 163 5.56 -1.00 6.33
N ALA A 164 5.79 -1.41 7.59
CA ALA A 164 6.64 -0.67 8.52
C ALA A 164 8.09 -0.56 8.04
N TRP A 165 8.65 -1.65 7.49
CA TRP A 165 9.98 -1.63 6.90
C TRP A 165 10.04 -0.71 5.67
N LEU A 166 9.03 -0.77 4.81
CA LEU A 166 8.94 0.00 3.57
C LEU A 166 8.93 1.51 3.84
N VAL A 167 8.15 1.97 4.83
CA VAL A 167 8.15 3.38 5.24
C VAL A 167 9.52 3.83 5.70
N GLY A 168 10.19 3.05 6.56
CA GLY A 168 11.53 3.40 7.03
C GLY A 168 12.56 3.45 5.90
N ALA A 169 12.41 2.58 4.90
CA ALA A 169 13.25 2.60 3.70
C ALA A 169 12.95 3.79 2.77
N PHE A 170 11.69 4.20 2.65
CA PHE A 170 11.27 5.29 1.74
C PHE A 170 11.44 6.69 2.32
N LEU A 171 11.50 6.83 3.65
CA LEU A 171 11.74 8.12 4.29
C LEU A 171 13.08 8.72 3.84
N ASP A 172 14.10 7.89 3.64
CA ASP A 172 15.35 8.24 2.96
C ASP A 172 15.11 8.41 1.44
N PRO A 173 15.29 9.62 0.87
CA PRO A 173 15.05 9.89 -0.55
C PRO A 173 15.89 9.06 -1.51
N GLU A 174 17.15 8.78 -1.18
CA GLU A 174 18.05 8.01 -2.05
C GLU A 174 17.62 6.54 -2.09
N ARG A 175 17.29 5.97 -0.93
CA ARG A 175 16.76 4.61 -0.84
C ARG A 175 15.38 4.49 -1.49
N HIS A 176 14.50 5.49 -1.35
CA HIS A 176 13.20 5.50 -2.00
C HIS A 176 13.32 5.38 -3.53
N LYS A 177 14.14 6.23 -4.15
CA LYS A 177 14.38 6.24 -5.60
C LYS A 177 14.89 4.90 -6.13
N LYS A 178 15.73 4.20 -5.36
CA LYS A 178 16.30 2.90 -5.74
C LYS A 178 15.34 1.73 -5.50
N LEU A 179 14.64 1.72 -4.37
CA LEU A 179 13.79 0.61 -3.94
C LEU A 179 12.38 0.64 -4.54
N ARG A 180 11.83 1.82 -4.85
CA ARG A 180 10.48 1.96 -5.39
C ARG A 180 10.25 1.11 -6.64
N PRO A 181 11.11 1.14 -7.68
CA PRO A 181 10.92 0.29 -8.86
C PRO A 181 10.92 -1.20 -8.53
N CYS A 182 11.80 -1.66 -7.64
CA CYS A 182 11.90 -3.06 -7.26
C CYS A 182 10.65 -3.54 -6.49
N VAL A 183 10.19 -2.73 -5.52
CA VAL A 183 8.97 -3.00 -4.76
C VAL A 183 7.75 -3.02 -5.67
N TRP A 184 7.68 -2.09 -6.62
CA TRP A 184 6.57 -2.00 -7.54
C TRP A 184 6.57 -3.15 -8.57
N ALA A 185 7.74 -3.59 -9.02
CA ALA A 185 7.91 -4.78 -9.84
C ALA A 185 7.51 -6.06 -9.08
N LEU A 186 7.89 -6.19 -7.80
CA LEU A 186 7.46 -7.30 -6.95
C LEU A 186 5.93 -7.34 -6.82
N PHE A 187 5.29 -6.18 -6.60
CA PHE A 187 3.84 -6.08 -6.54
C PHE A 187 3.18 -6.58 -7.84
N SER A 188 3.70 -6.16 -9.00
CA SER A 188 3.22 -6.64 -10.31
C SER A 188 3.47 -8.14 -10.51
N ALA A 189 4.65 -8.63 -10.14
CA ALA A 189 5.02 -10.04 -10.25
C ALA A 189 4.14 -10.95 -9.40
N VAL A 190 3.80 -10.54 -8.18
CA VAL A 190 2.89 -11.29 -7.30
C VAL A 190 1.50 -11.31 -7.92
N PHE A 191 0.98 -10.18 -8.37
CA PHE A 191 -0.35 -10.08 -8.99
C PHE A 191 -0.49 -10.98 -10.24
N PHE A 192 0.44 -10.87 -11.20
CA PHE A 192 0.40 -11.69 -12.42
C PHE A 192 0.82 -13.14 -12.17
N GLY A 193 1.69 -13.40 -11.19
CA GLY A 193 2.05 -14.75 -10.76
C GLY A 193 0.82 -15.51 -10.26
N GLN A 194 -0.01 -14.88 -9.41
CA GLN A 194 -1.28 -15.45 -8.98
C GLN A 194 -2.22 -15.71 -10.17
N LEU A 195 -2.32 -14.78 -11.14
CA LEU A 195 -3.11 -15.00 -12.35
C LEU A 195 -2.68 -16.24 -13.12
N VAL A 196 -1.38 -16.34 -13.41
CA VAL A 196 -0.81 -17.43 -14.21
C VAL A 196 -1.00 -18.75 -13.49
N LEU A 197 -0.68 -18.83 -12.20
CA LEU A 197 -0.89 -20.04 -11.39
C LEU A 197 -2.36 -20.45 -11.36
N GLY A 198 -3.26 -19.48 -11.21
CA GLY A 198 -4.70 -19.68 -11.31
C GLY A 198 -5.16 -20.28 -12.64
N LEU A 199 -4.68 -19.72 -13.76
CA LEU A 199 -4.97 -20.19 -15.11
C LEU A 199 -4.34 -21.56 -15.43
N LEU A 200 -3.22 -21.90 -14.80
CA LEU A 200 -2.56 -23.21 -14.92
C LEU A 200 -3.25 -24.32 -14.09
N GLY A 201 -4.37 -24.00 -13.41
CA GLY A 201 -5.20 -24.98 -12.71
C GLY A 201 -5.15 -24.90 -11.19
N LEU A 202 -4.33 -24.02 -10.60
CA LEU A 202 -4.34 -23.78 -9.15
C LEU A 202 -5.44 -22.77 -8.80
N GLN A 203 -6.69 -23.25 -8.86
CA GLN A 203 -7.88 -22.41 -8.75
C GLN A 203 -7.99 -21.64 -7.43
N ASP A 204 -7.30 -22.05 -6.36
CA ASP A 204 -7.23 -21.31 -5.09
C ASP A 204 -6.65 -19.89 -5.24
N PHE A 205 -5.87 -19.65 -6.29
CA PHE A 205 -5.38 -18.31 -6.65
C PHE A 205 -6.44 -17.45 -7.38
N LEU A 206 -7.55 -18.03 -7.84
CA LEU A 206 -8.68 -17.34 -8.46
C LEU A 206 -9.87 -17.30 -7.49
N MET A 207 -10.60 -16.19 -7.43
CA MET A 207 -11.74 -16.02 -6.53
C MET A 207 -13.08 -16.40 -7.14
N THR A 208 -13.31 -16.07 -8.41
CA THR A 208 -14.69 -15.96 -8.93
C THR A 208 -15.03 -16.91 -10.07
N GLY A 209 -14.11 -17.80 -10.47
CA GLY A 209 -14.28 -18.66 -11.64
C GLY A 209 -14.50 -17.90 -12.97
N ARG A 210 -14.50 -16.55 -12.94
CA ARG A 210 -14.68 -15.66 -14.09
C ARG A 210 -13.38 -14.93 -14.32
N LEU A 211 -12.79 -15.11 -15.50
CA LEU A 211 -11.55 -14.44 -15.87
C LEU A 211 -11.78 -12.93 -15.98
N HIS A 212 -11.13 -12.16 -15.11
CA HIS A 212 -11.08 -10.70 -15.21
C HIS A 212 -9.79 -10.32 -15.91
N LEU A 213 -9.88 -9.84 -17.15
CA LEU A 213 -8.70 -9.42 -17.90
C LEU A 213 -8.05 -8.20 -17.21
N PRO A 214 -6.77 -8.29 -16.76
CA PRO A 214 -6.11 -7.21 -16.00
C PRO A 214 -5.57 -6.13 -16.95
N VAL A 215 -6.47 -5.44 -17.64
CA VAL A 215 -6.13 -4.29 -18.48
C VAL A 215 -6.67 -3.03 -17.81
N PRO A 216 -5.83 -2.06 -17.39
CA PRO A 216 -6.29 -0.87 -16.68
C PRO A 216 -7.40 -0.11 -17.40
N ALA A 217 -7.40 -0.07 -18.73
CA ALA A 217 -8.46 0.57 -19.52
C ALA A 217 -9.87 0.04 -19.18
N LEU A 218 -9.99 -1.24 -18.77
CA LEU A 218 -11.25 -1.85 -18.34
C LEU A 218 -11.79 -1.32 -17.02
N ILE A 219 -11.00 -0.58 -16.23
CA ILE A 219 -11.49 0.14 -15.05
C ILE A 219 -12.58 1.14 -15.46
N ALA A 220 -12.43 1.79 -16.62
CA ALA A 220 -13.42 2.71 -17.18
C ALA A 220 -14.36 2.00 -18.18
N ALA A 221 -13.82 1.25 -19.15
CA ALA A 221 -14.61 0.62 -20.21
C ALA A 221 -15.52 -0.52 -19.72
N GLY A 222 -15.07 -1.32 -18.73
CA GLY A 222 -15.78 -2.51 -18.28
C GLY A 222 -17.18 -2.23 -17.75
N PRO A 223 -17.37 -1.27 -16.83
CA PRO A 223 -18.70 -0.85 -16.37
C PRO A 223 -19.58 -0.24 -17.46
N ILE A 224 -18.99 0.51 -18.40
CA ILE A 224 -19.72 1.12 -19.52
C ILE A 224 -20.31 0.03 -20.41
N PHE A 225 -19.51 -0.97 -20.79
CA PHE A 225 -19.92 -2.08 -21.64
C PHE A 225 -20.90 -3.02 -20.94
N ARG A 226 -20.59 -3.48 -19.72
CA ARG A 226 -21.41 -4.48 -18.99
C ARG A 226 -22.61 -3.89 -18.24
N GLY A 227 -22.65 -2.57 -18.04
CA GLY A 227 -23.66 -1.92 -17.17
C GLY A 227 -23.56 -2.30 -15.68
N SER A 228 -22.52 -3.02 -15.27
CA SER A 228 -22.34 -3.55 -13.92
C SER A 228 -20.84 -3.75 -13.61
N GLY A 229 -20.50 -4.06 -12.35
CA GLY A 229 -19.12 -4.36 -11.95
C GLY A 229 -18.25 -3.14 -11.66
N LEU A 230 -18.70 -2.27 -10.74
CA LEU A 230 -18.00 -1.03 -10.34
C LEU A 230 -16.84 -1.24 -9.37
N PHE A 231 -16.56 -2.47 -8.93
CA PHE A 231 -15.58 -2.76 -7.89
C PHE A 231 -14.19 -2.13 -8.17
N MET A 232 -13.64 -2.35 -9.36
CA MET A 232 -12.33 -1.78 -9.73
C MET A 232 -12.36 -0.26 -9.88
N ALA A 233 -13.47 0.31 -10.37
CA ALA A 233 -13.64 1.76 -10.47
C ALA A 233 -13.72 2.41 -9.08
N ILE A 234 -14.43 1.78 -8.14
CA ILE A 234 -14.51 2.22 -6.74
C ILE A 234 -13.15 2.09 -6.06
N LEU A 235 -12.46 0.96 -6.22
CA LEU A 235 -11.13 0.74 -5.66
C LEU A 235 -10.14 1.79 -6.18
N PHE A 236 -10.07 1.97 -7.50
CA PHE A 236 -9.23 2.99 -8.12
C PHE A 236 -9.57 4.39 -7.59
N SER A 237 -10.84 4.79 -7.60
CA SER A 237 -11.26 6.13 -7.15
C SER A 237 -10.96 6.35 -5.67
N ALA A 238 -11.22 5.37 -4.81
CA ALA A 238 -10.91 5.42 -3.38
C ALA A 238 -9.40 5.56 -3.15
N THR A 239 -8.56 4.83 -3.89
CA THR A 239 -7.11 5.03 -3.76
C THR A 239 -6.62 6.38 -4.25
N VAL A 240 -7.15 6.87 -5.37
CA VAL A 240 -6.79 8.21 -5.87
C VAL A 240 -7.24 9.28 -4.88
N LEU A 241 -8.35 9.10 -4.16
CA LEU A 241 -8.77 9.97 -3.07
C LEU A 241 -7.73 10.05 -1.93
N PHE A 242 -7.08 8.93 -1.57
CA PHE A 242 -6.09 8.90 -0.49
C PHE A 242 -4.69 9.37 -0.91
N VAL A 243 -4.21 8.97 -2.10
CA VAL A 243 -2.81 9.17 -2.53
C VAL A 243 -2.66 9.89 -3.87
N GLY A 244 -3.74 10.40 -4.44
CA GLY A 244 -3.73 11.13 -5.70
C GLY A 244 -3.27 10.25 -6.88
N PRO A 245 -2.52 10.81 -7.85
CA PRO A 245 -2.09 10.06 -9.04
C PRO A 245 -1.00 9.01 -8.75
N ALA A 246 -0.57 8.86 -7.49
CA ALA A 246 0.44 7.91 -7.04
C ALA A 246 0.06 6.44 -7.25
N TRP A 247 -1.23 6.14 -7.44
CA TRP A 247 -1.67 4.83 -7.93
C TRP A 247 -0.85 4.40 -9.16
N CYS A 248 -0.67 5.31 -10.12
CA CYS A 248 0.02 5.02 -11.39
C CYS A 248 1.53 4.79 -11.23
N SER A 249 2.14 5.09 -10.08
CA SER A 249 3.58 4.93 -9.82
C SER A 249 3.93 4.00 -8.67
N HIS A 250 2.93 3.47 -7.96
CA HIS A 250 3.13 2.59 -6.81
C HIS A 250 2.21 1.36 -6.79
N LEU A 251 1.01 1.43 -7.39
CA LEU A 251 -0.03 0.41 -7.20
C LEU A 251 -0.54 -0.19 -8.53
N CYS A 252 -0.31 0.47 -9.66
CA CYS A 252 -0.70 -0.05 -10.97
C CYS A 252 0.26 -1.15 -11.41
N TYR A 253 -0.20 -2.40 -11.52
CA TYR A 253 0.61 -3.55 -11.93
C TYR A 253 1.19 -3.41 -13.35
N ILE A 254 0.47 -2.80 -14.30
CA ILE A 254 0.98 -2.51 -15.65
C ILE A 254 1.98 -1.34 -15.64
N GLY A 255 1.79 -0.35 -14.77
CA GLY A 255 2.72 0.78 -14.68
C GLY A 255 4.14 0.34 -14.32
N ALA A 256 4.28 -0.73 -13.53
CA ALA A 256 5.57 -1.32 -13.20
C ALA A 256 6.32 -1.84 -14.44
N TRP A 257 5.61 -2.37 -15.44
CA TRP A 257 6.21 -2.83 -16.70
C TRP A 257 6.72 -1.65 -17.52
N ASP A 258 5.95 -0.57 -17.58
CA ASP A 258 6.34 0.64 -18.29
C ASP A 258 7.54 1.34 -17.62
N ASP A 259 7.57 1.37 -16.28
CA ASP A 259 8.71 1.87 -15.50
C ASP A 259 9.96 1.01 -15.76
N ALA A 260 9.84 -0.33 -15.75
CA ALA A 260 10.93 -1.24 -16.09
C ALA A 260 11.43 -1.02 -17.53
N CYS A 261 10.53 -0.97 -18.52
CA CYS A 261 10.90 -0.75 -19.92
C CYS A 261 11.60 0.60 -20.11
N SER A 262 11.08 1.67 -19.49
CA SER A 262 11.70 2.99 -19.57
C SER A 262 13.11 3.01 -18.96
N ARG A 263 13.38 2.22 -17.90
CA ARG A 263 14.69 2.11 -17.26
C ARG A 263 15.70 1.29 -18.04
N LEU A 264 15.25 0.39 -18.93
CA LEU A 264 16.12 -0.30 -19.91
C LEU A 264 16.58 0.63 -21.04
N GLY A 265 15.97 1.81 -21.14
CA GLY A 265 16.29 2.87 -22.08
C GLY A 265 17.43 3.79 -21.64
N PRO A 266 17.55 4.99 -22.25
CA PRO A 266 18.56 5.96 -21.86
C PRO A 266 18.42 6.41 -20.40
N ASN A 267 19.56 6.64 -19.75
CA ASN A 267 19.63 7.20 -18.39
C ASN A 267 19.08 8.64 -18.30
N ARG A 268 19.06 9.34 -19.43
CA ARG A 268 18.47 10.68 -19.57
C ARG A 268 17.20 10.56 -20.42
N PRO A 269 16.01 10.57 -19.82
CA PRO A 269 14.76 10.45 -20.56
C PRO A 269 14.57 11.61 -21.54
N GLU A 270 14.09 11.30 -22.74
CA GLU A 270 13.66 12.27 -23.74
C GLU A 270 12.19 12.64 -23.49
N PRO A 271 11.88 13.88 -23.07
CA PRO A 271 10.53 14.25 -22.68
C PRO A 271 9.58 14.22 -23.88
N LEU A 272 8.38 13.72 -23.65
CA LEU A 272 7.30 13.76 -24.63
C LEU A 272 6.76 15.19 -24.80
N PRO A 273 6.35 15.58 -26.02
CA PRO A 273 5.69 16.86 -26.22
C PRO A 273 4.42 16.98 -25.37
N ALA A 274 4.19 18.14 -24.76
CA ALA A 274 3.04 18.37 -23.86
C ALA A 274 1.68 18.04 -24.51
N ARG A 275 1.55 18.22 -25.83
CA ARG A 275 0.36 17.81 -26.58
C ARG A 275 0.04 16.32 -26.44
N TRP A 276 1.05 15.45 -26.42
CA TRP A 276 0.86 14.01 -26.29
C TRP A 276 0.49 13.61 -24.87
N THR A 277 1.01 14.33 -23.87
CA THR A 277 0.71 14.03 -22.47
C THR A 277 -0.73 14.36 -22.09
N LEU A 278 -1.42 15.23 -22.84
CA LEU A 278 -2.85 15.51 -22.67
C LEU A 278 -3.70 14.89 -23.78
N CYS A 279 -3.49 15.30 -25.03
CA CYS A 279 -4.35 14.90 -26.15
C CYS A 279 -4.26 13.41 -26.46
N GLY A 280 -3.09 12.79 -26.32
CA GLY A 280 -2.93 11.34 -26.52
C GLY A 280 -3.78 10.54 -25.53
N ARG A 281 -3.70 10.89 -24.24
CA ARG A 281 -4.51 10.23 -23.20
C ARG A 281 -5.99 10.58 -23.26
N ALA A 282 -6.34 11.80 -23.68
CA ALA A 282 -7.73 12.20 -23.90
C ALA A 282 -8.35 11.43 -25.08
N THR A 283 -7.60 11.28 -26.18
CA THR A 283 -8.03 10.52 -27.36
C THR A 283 -8.22 9.05 -27.01
N THR A 284 -7.25 8.42 -26.34
CA THR A 284 -7.36 7.01 -25.93
C THR A 284 -8.50 6.80 -24.91
N LEU A 285 -8.73 7.74 -23.99
CA LEU A 285 -9.88 7.70 -23.09
C LEU A 285 -11.21 7.80 -23.86
N ALA A 286 -11.34 8.74 -24.78
CA ALA A 286 -12.53 8.91 -25.62
C ALA A 286 -12.79 7.67 -26.48
N LEU A 287 -11.76 7.11 -27.11
CA LEU A 287 -11.86 5.87 -27.90
C LEU A 287 -12.23 4.67 -27.02
N THR A 288 -11.66 4.55 -25.82
CA THR A 288 -11.93 3.45 -24.90
C THR A 288 -13.37 3.49 -24.38
N CYS A 289 -13.82 4.64 -23.88
CA CYS A 289 -15.16 4.80 -23.34
C CYS A 289 -16.23 4.81 -24.44
N GLY A 290 -15.97 5.55 -25.53
CA GLY A 290 -16.85 5.61 -26.70
C GLY A 290 -16.97 4.27 -27.40
N GLY A 291 -15.86 3.56 -27.58
CA GLY A 291 -15.86 2.19 -28.11
C GLY A 291 -16.63 1.22 -27.23
N ALA A 292 -16.43 1.25 -25.91
CA ALA A 292 -17.20 0.42 -24.98
C ALA A 292 -18.71 0.69 -25.04
N LEU A 293 -19.11 1.97 -25.14
CA LEU A 293 -20.51 2.35 -25.30
C LEU A 293 -21.08 1.89 -26.65
N ALA A 294 -20.35 2.09 -27.75
CA ALA A 294 -20.78 1.67 -29.09
C ALA A 294 -20.96 0.15 -29.16
N LEU A 295 -20.00 -0.63 -28.65
CA LEU A 295 -20.11 -2.09 -28.58
C LEU A 295 -21.35 -2.55 -27.80
N ARG A 296 -21.69 -1.85 -26.70
CA ARG A 296 -22.90 -2.13 -25.92
C ARG A 296 -24.18 -1.80 -26.70
N LEU A 297 -24.24 -0.64 -27.34
CA LEU A 297 -25.41 -0.20 -28.12
C LEU A 297 -25.66 -1.09 -29.35
N LEU A 298 -24.60 -1.62 -29.94
CA LEU A 298 -24.67 -2.56 -31.06
C LEU A 298 -24.93 -4.01 -30.63
N GLY A 299 -25.03 -4.29 -29.33
CA GLY A 299 -25.27 -5.65 -28.81
C GLY A 299 -24.15 -6.64 -29.12
N VAL A 300 -22.90 -6.18 -29.22
CA VAL A 300 -21.75 -7.04 -29.56
C VAL A 300 -21.49 -8.07 -28.46
N GLU A 301 -21.18 -9.30 -28.88
CA GLU A 301 -20.87 -10.40 -27.97
C GLU A 301 -19.70 -10.07 -27.03
N THR A 302 -19.80 -10.52 -25.77
CA THR A 302 -18.77 -10.28 -24.73
C THR A 302 -17.40 -10.80 -25.15
N LEU A 303 -17.33 -11.96 -25.83
CA LEU A 303 -16.07 -12.54 -26.27
C LEU A 303 -15.31 -11.62 -27.23
N THR A 304 -16.02 -11.05 -28.21
CA THR A 304 -15.45 -10.07 -29.15
C THR A 304 -14.95 -8.82 -28.42
N ALA A 305 -15.72 -8.30 -27.46
CA ALA A 305 -15.29 -7.15 -26.65
C ALA A 305 -14.02 -7.46 -25.82
N VAL A 306 -13.90 -8.69 -25.29
CA VAL A 306 -12.70 -9.15 -24.57
C VAL A 306 -11.50 -9.22 -25.49
N TRP A 307 -11.64 -9.74 -26.72
CA TRP A 307 -10.55 -9.78 -27.70
C TRP A 307 -10.08 -8.40 -28.13
N LEU A 308 -11.01 -7.46 -28.36
CA LEU A 308 -10.67 -6.06 -28.64
C LEU A 308 -9.92 -5.42 -27.47
N ALA A 309 -10.36 -5.66 -26.24
CA ALA A 309 -9.68 -5.16 -25.04
C ALA A 309 -8.28 -5.79 -24.87
N ALA A 310 -8.12 -7.07 -25.17
CA ALA A 310 -6.83 -7.76 -25.17
C ALA A 310 -5.89 -7.17 -26.24
N GLY A 311 -6.40 -6.94 -27.47
CA GLY A 311 -5.68 -6.26 -28.53
C GLY A 311 -5.20 -4.86 -28.14
N PHE A 312 -6.07 -4.07 -27.51
CA PHE A 312 -5.69 -2.76 -26.95
C PHE A 312 -4.58 -2.89 -25.90
N GLY A 313 -4.67 -3.87 -25.00
CA GLY A 313 -3.64 -4.18 -24.02
C GLY A 313 -2.30 -4.53 -24.66
N LEU A 314 -2.30 -5.38 -25.70
CA LEU A 314 -1.11 -5.78 -26.45
C LEU A 314 -0.45 -4.60 -27.18
N VAL A 315 -1.24 -3.70 -27.78
CA VAL A 315 -0.73 -2.44 -28.34
C VAL A 315 -0.04 -1.61 -27.25
N GLY A 316 -0.66 -1.53 -26.06
CA GLY A 316 -0.06 -0.86 -24.90
C GLY A 316 1.29 -1.46 -24.50
N VAL A 317 1.42 -2.79 -24.47
CA VAL A 317 2.70 -3.49 -24.23
C VAL A 317 3.71 -3.17 -25.34
N GLY A 318 3.28 -3.13 -26.61
CA GLY A 318 4.12 -2.70 -27.73
C GLY A 318 4.66 -1.28 -27.55
N VAL A 319 3.83 -0.34 -27.09
CA VAL A 319 4.25 1.03 -26.76
C VAL A 319 5.32 1.03 -25.66
N MET A 320 5.19 0.18 -24.63
CA MET A 320 6.21 0.07 -23.58
C MET A 320 7.54 -0.45 -24.12
N LEU A 321 7.51 -1.57 -24.85
CA LEU A 321 8.70 -2.25 -25.35
C LEU A 321 9.47 -1.42 -26.39
N LEU A 322 8.75 -0.67 -27.23
CA LEU A 322 9.34 0.08 -28.34
C LEU A 322 9.57 1.55 -27.97
N VAL A 323 8.53 2.26 -27.54
CA VAL A 323 8.57 3.73 -27.36
C VAL A 323 9.10 4.09 -25.98
N SER A 324 8.56 3.49 -24.91
CA SER A 324 9.00 3.81 -23.55
C SER A 324 10.47 3.45 -23.35
N ARG A 325 10.89 2.29 -23.85
CA ARG A 325 12.30 1.87 -23.85
C ARG A 325 13.18 2.80 -24.66
N ARG A 326 12.79 3.17 -25.89
CA ARG A 326 13.62 4.04 -26.75
C ARG A 326 13.83 5.42 -26.14
N LEU A 327 12.77 6.04 -25.60
CA LEU A 327 12.83 7.41 -25.08
C LEU A 327 13.24 7.49 -23.60
N GLY A 328 13.23 6.36 -22.87
CA GLY A 328 13.50 6.35 -21.43
C GLY A 328 12.39 7.00 -20.58
N VAL A 329 11.23 7.28 -21.17
CA VAL A 329 10.03 7.79 -20.48
C VAL A 329 8.97 6.70 -20.38
N MET A 330 8.06 6.82 -19.44
CA MET A 330 6.89 5.96 -19.29
C MET A 330 5.82 6.38 -20.31
N ALA A 331 6.11 6.19 -21.59
CA ALA A 331 5.30 6.70 -22.69
C ALA A 331 3.90 6.08 -22.72
N HIS A 332 3.79 4.79 -22.40
CA HIS A 332 2.48 4.16 -22.24
C HIS A 332 1.65 4.87 -21.16
N CYS A 333 2.18 5.06 -19.95
CA CYS A 333 1.45 5.70 -18.85
C CYS A 333 1.20 7.20 -19.09
N THR A 334 2.07 7.87 -19.84
CA THR A 334 2.05 9.33 -20.02
C THR A 334 1.28 9.77 -21.27
N ALA A 335 1.17 8.94 -22.31
CA ALA A 335 0.54 9.32 -23.59
C ALA A 335 -0.53 8.34 -24.10
N PHE A 336 -0.56 7.09 -23.65
CA PHE A 336 -1.47 6.06 -24.17
C PHE A 336 -2.53 5.57 -23.17
N CYS A 337 -2.18 5.43 -21.89
CA CYS A 337 -3.07 4.83 -20.89
C CYS A 337 -4.23 5.79 -20.55
N PRO A 338 -5.49 5.40 -20.78
CA PRO A 338 -6.64 6.27 -20.50
C PRO A 338 -6.81 6.53 -18.99
N ILE A 339 -6.47 5.54 -18.16
CA ILE A 339 -6.53 5.66 -16.70
C ILE A 339 -5.48 6.63 -16.16
N GLY A 340 -4.35 6.81 -16.86
CA GLY A 340 -3.32 7.77 -16.46
C GLY A 340 -3.86 9.20 -16.40
N LEU A 341 -4.68 9.59 -17.38
CA LEU A 341 -5.31 10.92 -17.40
C LEU A 341 -6.37 11.05 -16.30
N LEU A 342 -7.24 10.05 -16.13
CA LEU A 342 -8.23 10.03 -15.06
C LEU A 342 -7.56 10.15 -13.69
N GLY A 343 -6.48 9.41 -13.45
CA GLY A 343 -5.72 9.47 -12.20
C GLY A 343 -5.11 10.85 -11.94
N ASN A 344 -4.55 11.50 -12.97
CA ASN A 344 -4.02 12.86 -12.82
C ASN A 344 -5.12 13.91 -12.61
N LEU A 345 -6.26 13.80 -13.30
CA LEU A 345 -7.38 14.74 -13.15
C LEU A 345 -8.06 14.60 -11.78
N LEU A 346 -8.42 13.38 -11.38
CA LEU A 346 -8.98 13.10 -10.06
C LEU A 346 -7.99 13.48 -8.95
N GLY A 347 -6.69 13.23 -9.16
CA GLY A 347 -5.64 13.62 -8.24
C GLY A 347 -5.52 15.13 -8.00
N ARG A 348 -6.01 15.99 -8.92
CA ARG A 348 -6.06 17.45 -8.69
C ARG A 348 -7.04 17.83 -7.58
N LEU A 349 -8.06 17.02 -7.33
CA LEU A 349 -9.03 17.24 -6.25
C LEU A 349 -8.41 17.06 -4.86
N ILE A 350 -7.28 16.35 -4.78
CA ILE A 350 -6.63 16.00 -3.51
C ILE A 350 -5.46 16.96 -3.25
N PRO A 351 -5.12 17.31 -1.99
CA PRO A 351 -4.11 18.35 -1.71
C PRO A 351 -2.64 17.94 -1.92
N TRP A 352 -2.35 16.66 -2.16
CA TRP A 352 -0.99 16.17 -2.34
C TRP A 352 -0.31 16.79 -3.57
N ARG A 353 0.82 17.48 -3.36
CA ARG A 353 1.62 18.07 -4.44
C ARG A 353 3.10 17.78 -4.22
N VAL A 354 3.87 17.79 -5.30
CA VAL A 354 5.32 18.04 -5.23
C VAL A 354 5.55 19.51 -5.55
N ARG A 355 6.34 20.20 -4.71
CA ARG A 355 6.69 21.61 -4.89
C ARG A 355 8.20 21.76 -4.98
N ILE A 356 8.62 22.79 -5.70
CA ILE A 356 10.02 23.19 -5.82
C ILE A 356 10.19 24.48 -5.04
N ASP A 357 11.09 24.48 -4.08
CA ASP A 357 11.52 25.68 -3.38
C ASP A 357 12.39 26.51 -4.32
N ARG A 358 11.95 27.73 -4.62
CA ARG A 358 12.60 28.61 -5.59
C ARG A 358 13.85 29.28 -5.01
N ASP A 359 13.93 29.41 -3.69
CA ASP A 359 15.04 30.11 -3.03
C ASP A 359 16.29 29.23 -2.98
N THR A 360 16.10 27.91 -2.89
CA THR A 360 17.19 26.93 -2.85
C THR A 360 17.49 26.28 -4.21
N CYS A 361 16.57 26.37 -5.17
CA CYS A 361 16.72 25.73 -6.48
C CYS A 361 17.71 26.47 -7.39
N THR A 362 18.78 25.77 -7.78
CA THR A 362 19.80 26.28 -8.71
C THR A 362 19.45 26.11 -10.19
N ARG A 363 18.25 25.59 -10.50
CA ARG A 363 17.80 25.26 -11.87
C ARG A 363 18.75 24.30 -12.62
N CYS A 364 19.48 23.44 -11.91
CA CYS A 364 20.43 22.47 -12.49
C CYS A 364 19.79 21.37 -13.36
N ARG A 365 18.45 21.24 -13.33
CA ARG A 365 17.64 20.26 -14.08
C ARG A 365 17.95 18.78 -13.78
N SER A 366 18.56 18.47 -12.64
CA SER A 366 18.75 17.07 -12.20
C SER A 366 17.40 16.34 -12.05
N CYS A 367 16.38 17.03 -11.51
CA CYS A 367 15.03 16.50 -11.36
C CYS A 367 14.37 16.17 -12.72
N SER A 368 14.60 16.96 -13.77
CA SER A 368 14.13 16.67 -15.13
C SER A 368 14.74 15.38 -15.68
N ARG A 369 16.05 15.16 -15.45
CA ARG A 369 16.75 13.94 -15.88
C ARG A 369 16.30 12.68 -15.12
N ALA A 370 15.74 12.83 -13.92
CA ALA A 370 15.14 11.74 -13.17
C ALA A 370 13.67 11.49 -13.54
N CYS A 371 12.99 12.46 -14.15
CA CYS A 371 11.56 12.40 -14.43
C CYS A 371 11.25 11.55 -15.66
N ARG A 372 10.63 10.38 -15.46
CA ARG A 372 10.18 9.52 -16.56
C ARG A 372 8.75 9.80 -17.02
N TYR A 373 8.05 10.76 -16.40
CA TYR A 373 6.66 11.13 -16.70
C TYR A 373 6.53 12.40 -17.54
N SER A 374 7.65 12.95 -18.05
CA SER A 374 7.67 14.23 -18.80
C SER A 374 6.98 15.37 -18.06
N ALA A 375 7.13 15.43 -16.72
CA ALA A 375 6.41 16.35 -15.84
C ALA A 375 7.26 17.52 -15.31
N LEU A 376 8.53 17.59 -15.70
CA LEU A 376 9.51 18.55 -15.18
C LEU A 376 10.29 19.19 -16.33
N SER A 377 9.61 19.96 -17.17
CA SER A 377 10.24 20.81 -18.17
C SER A 377 10.93 22.03 -17.53
N ALA A 378 11.69 22.79 -18.33
CA ALA A 378 12.28 24.03 -17.85
C ALA A 378 11.22 25.04 -17.38
N ALA A 379 10.08 25.12 -18.07
CA ALA A 379 8.98 25.99 -17.69
C ALA A 379 8.32 25.54 -16.37
N ASP A 380 8.18 24.23 -16.15
CA ASP A 380 7.64 23.68 -14.90
C ASP A 380 8.56 23.98 -13.70
N ILE A 381 9.88 23.94 -13.93
CA ILE A 381 10.87 24.28 -12.90
C ILE A 381 10.77 25.76 -12.52
N GLU A 382 10.68 26.65 -13.50
CA GLU A 382 10.49 28.09 -13.25
C GLU A 382 9.14 28.40 -12.58
N ALA A 383 8.10 27.64 -12.93
CA ALA A 383 6.79 27.72 -12.28
C ALA A 383 6.81 27.15 -10.84
N GLY A 384 7.86 26.40 -10.44
CA GLY A 384 7.97 25.77 -9.14
C GLY A 384 6.99 24.60 -8.93
N THR A 385 6.41 24.07 -10.02
CA THR A 385 5.39 23.03 -9.97
C THR A 385 5.50 22.07 -11.15
N PRO A 386 5.48 20.74 -10.92
CA PRO A 386 5.40 19.78 -12.00
C PRO A 386 4.13 19.91 -12.85
N ALA A 387 4.21 19.49 -14.12
CA ALA A 387 3.07 19.42 -15.02
C ALA A 387 2.01 18.38 -14.59
N LEU A 388 0.85 18.39 -15.25
CA LEU A 388 -0.28 17.48 -14.99
C LEU A 388 0.11 16.00 -15.01
N SER A 389 1.11 15.60 -15.82
CA SER A 389 1.57 14.21 -15.92
C SER A 389 2.30 13.69 -14.67
N CYS A 390 2.58 14.54 -13.68
CA CYS A 390 3.22 14.12 -12.43
C CYS A 390 2.34 13.10 -11.68
N THR A 391 2.93 11.96 -11.33
CA THR A 391 2.25 10.90 -10.58
C THR A 391 2.65 10.86 -9.11
N LEU A 392 3.39 11.83 -8.58
CA LEU A 392 3.88 11.82 -7.19
C LEU A 392 4.76 10.59 -6.85
N CYS A 393 5.59 10.11 -7.80
CA CYS A 393 6.49 8.98 -7.55
C CYS A 393 7.67 9.31 -6.60
N GLY A 394 8.01 10.58 -6.47
CA GLY A 394 9.10 11.05 -5.60
C GLY A 394 10.53 10.81 -6.12
N ASP A 395 10.73 10.23 -7.31
CA ASP A 395 12.06 9.99 -7.89
C ASP A 395 12.87 11.30 -8.03
N CYS A 396 12.19 12.42 -8.28
CA CYS A 396 12.81 13.74 -8.38
C CYS A 396 13.32 14.28 -7.03
N ILE A 397 12.71 13.88 -5.91
CA ILE A 397 13.10 14.33 -4.57
C ILE A 397 14.48 13.75 -4.23
N GLY A 398 14.67 12.44 -4.40
CA GLY A 398 15.97 11.78 -4.26
C GLY A 398 16.91 11.98 -5.46
N ALA A 399 16.65 12.95 -6.33
CA ALA A 399 17.57 13.32 -7.41
C ALA A 399 18.04 14.77 -7.30
N CYS A 400 17.41 15.58 -6.44
CA CYS A 400 17.79 16.96 -6.23
C CYS A 400 18.99 17.00 -5.25
N PRO A 401 20.17 17.47 -5.67
CA PRO A 401 21.32 17.58 -4.78
C PRO A 401 21.23 18.78 -3.82
N HIS A 402 20.24 19.66 -4.00
CA HIS A 402 20.06 20.90 -3.23
C HIS A 402 18.86 20.84 -2.28
N ASP A 403 18.24 19.65 -2.12
CA ASP A 403 17.04 19.44 -1.30
C ASP A 403 15.89 20.43 -1.59
N SER A 404 15.75 20.91 -2.83
CA SER A 404 14.73 21.91 -3.20
C SER A 404 13.37 21.30 -3.55
N MET A 405 13.19 19.99 -3.40
CA MET A 405 12.01 19.25 -3.89
C MET A 405 11.31 18.53 -2.73
N HIS A 406 10.05 18.84 -2.47
CA HIS A 406 9.33 18.23 -1.34
C HIS A 406 7.90 17.84 -1.68
N TYR A 407 7.38 16.86 -0.93
CA TYR A 407 5.94 16.65 -0.84
C TYR A 407 5.33 17.78 -0.01
N HIS A 408 4.20 18.29 -0.48
CA HIS A 408 3.45 19.37 0.13
C HIS A 408 2.01 18.91 0.38
N PHE A 409 1.53 19.20 1.58
CA PHE A 409 0.12 19.06 1.98
C PHE A 409 -0.22 20.26 2.89
N PRO A 410 -1.35 20.97 2.66
CA PRO A 410 -1.72 22.14 3.46
C PRO A 410 -1.76 21.84 4.96
N GLY A 411 -1.09 22.67 5.77
CA GLY A 411 -1.03 22.52 7.22
C GLY A 411 -0.01 21.51 7.75
N LEU A 412 0.74 20.82 6.88
CA LEU A 412 1.84 19.93 7.28
C LEU A 412 3.21 20.51 6.90
N SER A 413 4.22 20.28 7.73
CA SER A 413 5.61 20.52 7.34
C SER A 413 6.05 19.56 6.23
N ASN A 414 7.08 19.91 5.44
CA ASN A 414 7.59 19.07 4.36
C ASN A 414 7.94 17.64 4.83
N ALA A 415 8.55 17.53 6.01
CA ALA A 415 8.89 16.24 6.62
C ALA A 415 7.65 15.44 7.01
N ALA A 416 6.65 16.08 7.64
CA ALA A 416 5.39 15.43 8.00
C ALA A 416 4.58 15.02 6.76
N ALA A 417 4.51 15.88 5.75
CA ALA A 417 3.83 15.59 4.49
C ALA A 417 4.46 14.36 3.79
N ARG A 418 5.80 14.31 3.70
CA ARG A 418 6.51 13.14 3.17
C ARG A 418 6.22 11.87 3.98
N ALA A 419 6.33 11.95 5.31
CA ALA A 419 6.11 10.80 6.17
C ALA A 419 4.68 10.26 6.06
N THR A 420 3.68 11.14 6.09
CA THR A 420 2.27 10.77 5.94
C THR A 420 1.99 10.15 4.57
N PHE A 421 2.46 10.78 3.49
CA PHE A 421 2.26 10.26 2.13
C PHE A 421 2.86 8.86 1.94
N LEU A 422 4.11 8.66 2.39
CA LEU A 422 4.78 7.37 2.29
C LEU A 422 4.13 6.31 3.18
N THR A 423 3.61 6.69 4.35
CA THR A 423 2.84 5.81 5.23
C THR A 423 1.58 5.31 4.55
N LEU A 424 0.81 6.20 3.91
CA LEU A 424 -0.38 5.85 3.14
C LEU A 424 -0.05 4.91 1.97
N ILE A 425 0.98 5.24 1.19
CA ILE A 425 1.39 4.42 0.05
C ILE A 425 1.86 3.03 0.47
N ALA A 426 2.71 2.94 1.50
CA ALA A 426 3.20 1.66 2.00
C ALA A 426 2.06 0.79 2.56
N THR A 427 1.12 1.41 3.28
CA THR A 427 -0.08 0.73 3.81
C THR A 427 -0.93 0.17 2.67
N LEU A 428 -1.24 0.99 1.66
CA LEU A 428 -2.05 0.55 0.52
C LEU A 428 -1.32 -0.54 -0.29
N SER A 429 -0.03 -0.39 -0.53
CA SER A 429 0.79 -1.38 -1.25
C SER A 429 0.79 -2.74 -0.54
N ALA A 430 1.04 -2.76 0.77
CA ALA A 430 1.03 -3.99 1.56
C ALA A 430 -0.37 -4.61 1.67
N THR A 431 -1.40 -3.78 1.87
CA THR A 431 -2.79 -4.23 1.93
C THR A 431 -3.22 -4.86 0.61
N PHE A 432 -2.88 -4.24 -0.52
CA PHE A 432 -3.19 -4.80 -1.84
C PHE A 432 -2.39 -6.03 -2.16
N LEU A 433 -1.17 -6.15 -1.64
CA LEU A 433 -0.39 -7.37 -1.82
C LEU A 433 -1.04 -8.57 -1.12
N GLY A 434 -1.56 -8.38 0.09
CA GLY A 434 -2.25 -9.45 0.84
C GLY A 434 -3.68 -9.72 0.42
N VAL A 435 -4.34 -8.72 -0.18
CA VAL A 435 -5.70 -8.86 -0.69
C VAL A 435 -5.71 -9.09 -2.20
N ALA A 436 -4.55 -9.15 -2.88
CA ALA A 436 -4.47 -9.20 -4.34
C ALA A 436 -5.37 -10.33 -4.88
N ARG A 437 -6.37 -9.91 -5.68
CA ARG A 437 -7.49 -10.72 -6.18
C ARG A 437 -7.38 -10.84 -7.69
N LEU A 438 -7.75 -12.01 -8.21
CA LEU A 438 -8.35 -12.19 -9.53
C LEU A 438 -9.64 -13.01 -9.41
#